data_AF-A0A0U4C7Z1-F1
#
_entry.id   AF-A0A0U4C7Z1-F1
#
_cell.length_a   1.000
_cell.length_b   1.000
_cell.length_c   1.000
_cell.angle_alpha   90.00
_cell.angle_beta   90.00
_cell.angle_gamma   90.00
#
_symmetry.space_group_name_H-M   'P 1'
#
loop_
_entity.id
_entity.type
_entity.pdbx_description
1 polymer ?
#
loop_
_entity_poly.entity_id
_entity_poly.type
_entity_poly.pdbx_seq_one_letter_code
_entity_poly.pdbx_strand_id
1 'polypeptide(L)'
;MPEDAASCPPLLYHPEELEGATIDLAVGSSMVIAVEHDPGGWWAHVGDQQMLESVRGEWRDGVAFNPGLVALAPGRTKVTLHDRAGRLTCFTVVVR
;
A
#
# COMPACT_ATOMS: atom_id res chain seq x y z
N MET A 1 -3.24 -26.34 -20.60
CA MET A 1 -3.72 -26.01 -19.25
C MET A 1 -3.15 -24.65 -18.93
N PRO A 2 -3.94 -23.56 -18.89
CA PRO A 2 -3.39 -22.32 -18.37
C PRO A 2 -3.30 -22.51 -16.86
N GLU A 3 -2.08 -22.41 -16.37
CA GLU A 3 -1.78 -22.28 -14.95
C GLU A 3 -2.50 -21.02 -14.49
N ASP A 4 -3.50 -21.22 -13.64
CA ASP A 4 -4.17 -20.15 -12.89
C ASP A 4 -3.07 -19.53 -12.02
N ALA A 5 -2.32 -18.57 -12.59
CA ALA A 5 -1.58 -17.61 -11.81
C ALA A 5 -2.66 -16.96 -10.96
N ALA A 6 -2.80 -17.45 -9.72
CA ALA A 6 -3.74 -16.94 -8.73
C ALA A 6 -3.37 -15.48 -8.53
N SER A 7 -3.91 -14.62 -9.39
CA SER A 7 -3.68 -13.20 -9.39
C SER A 7 -4.53 -12.70 -8.24
N CYS A 8 -4.00 -12.81 -7.02
CA CYS A 8 -4.62 -12.22 -5.85
C CYS A 8 -4.91 -10.77 -6.22
N PRO A 9 -6.21 -10.39 -6.32
CA PRO A 9 -6.56 -9.03 -6.68
C PRO A 9 -5.92 -8.10 -5.64
N PRO A 10 -5.48 -6.91 -6.06
CA PRO A 10 -4.92 -5.96 -5.13
C PRO A 10 -5.93 -5.68 -4.03
N LEU A 11 -5.45 -5.72 -2.79
CA LEU A 11 -6.29 -5.39 -1.63
C LEU A 11 -6.47 -3.87 -1.59
N LEU A 12 -7.72 -3.41 -1.62
CA LEU A 12 -8.07 -2.00 -1.62
C LEU A 12 -8.44 -1.55 -0.20
N TYR A 13 -7.82 -0.48 0.28
CA TYR A 13 -8.14 0.13 1.58
C TYR A 13 -8.20 1.64 1.47
N HIS A 14 -9.08 2.27 2.25
CA HIS A 14 -9.10 3.71 2.42
C HIS A 14 -8.17 4.15 3.57
N PRO A 15 -7.55 5.34 3.51
CA PRO A 15 -6.67 5.84 4.58
C PRO A 15 -7.29 5.80 5.97
N GLU A 16 -8.60 6.05 6.06
CA GLU A 16 -9.35 6.00 7.31
C GLU A 16 -9.53 4.60 7.91
N GLU A 17 -9.47 3.55 7.09
CA GLU A 17 -9.51 2.15 7.54
C GLU A 17 -8.14 1.67 8.05
N LEU A 18 -7.07 2.39 7.71
CA LEU A 18 -5.71 1.99 8.05
C LEU A 18 -5.28 2.45 9.44
N GLU A 19 -5.86 3.52 9.98
CA GLU A 19 -5.42 4.07 11.26
C GLU A 19 -5.46 3.02 12.39
N GLY A 20 -4.28 2.64 12.90
CA GLY A 20 -4.14 1.62 13.94
C GLY A 20 -4.42 0.18 13.49
N ALA A 21 -4.73 -0.05 12.22
CA ALA A 21 -5.05 -1.37 11.69
C ALA A 21 -3.81 -2.26 11.55
N THR A 22 -4.06 -3.57 11.51
CA THR A 22 -3.08 -4.58 11.12
C THR A 22 -3.55 -5.23 9.83
N ILE A 23 -2.75 -5.11 8.78
CA ILE A 23 -3.04 -5.62 7.44
C ILE A 23 -2.21 -6.87 7.20
N ASP A 24 -2.87 -7.97 6.88
CA ASP A 24 -2.21 -9.21 6.48
C ASP A 24 -2.14 -9.26 4.94
N LEU A 25 -0.92 -9.33 4.41
CA LEU A 25 -0.65 -9.48 2.97
C LEU A 25 0.05 -10.82 2.72
N ALA A 26 -0.26 -11.45 1.59
CA ALA A 26 0.54 -12.57 1.12
C ALA A 26 1.79 -12.06 0.39
N VAL A 27 2.89 -12.79 0.46
CA VAL A 27 4.08 -12.50 -0.38
C VAL A 27 3.68 -12.46 -1.86
N GLY A 28 4.10 -11.42 -2.57
CA GLY A 28 3.76 -11.18 -3.98
C GLY A 28 2.44 -10.44 -4.19
N SER A 29 1.63 -10.24 -3.14
CA SER A 29 0.41 -9.42 -3.23
C SER A 29 0.72 -7.94 -3.18
N SER A 30 -0.15 -7.16 -3.79
CA SER A 30 -0.15 -5.70 -3.71
C SER A 30 -1.37 -5.20 -2.96
N MET A 31 -1.19 -4.05 -2.34
CA MET A 31 -2.21 -3.29 -1.65
C MET A 31 -2.29 -1.92 -2.31
N VAL A 32 -3.50 -1.46 -2.59
CA VAL A 32 -3.78 -0.13 -3.13
C VAL A 32 -4.50 0.68 -2.07
N ILE A 33 -4.05 1.91 -1.86
CA ILE A 33 -4.66 2.83 -0.91
C ILE A 33 -5.53 3.79 -1.72
N ALA A 34 -6.84 3.64 -1.61
CA ALA A 34 -7.84 4.46 -2.30
C ALA A 34 -7.90 5.86 -1.69
N VAL A 35 -7.05 6.75 -2.18
CA VAL A 35 -7.02 8.16 -1.77
C VAL A 35 -7.92 8.98 -2.70
N GLU A 36 -8.77 9.82 -2.10
CA GLU A 36 -9.65 10.70 -2.85
C GLU A 36 -8.93 11.99 -3.25
N HIS A 37 -9.18 12.47 -4.46
CA HIS A 37 -8.88 13.82 -4.97
C HIS A 37 -7.40 14.24 -5.14
N ASP A 38 -6.41 13.56 -4.56
CA ASP A 38 -4.98 13.88 -4.80
C ASP A 38 -4.04 12.67 -4.64
N PRO A 39 -4.01 11.70 -5.57
CA PRO A 39 -3.08 10.56 -5.52
C PRO A 39 -1.61 10.96 -5.35
N GLY A 40 -1.18 12.06 -5.96
CA GLY A 40 0.21 12.55 -5.88
C GLY A 40 0.63 13.10 -4.51
N GLY A 41 -0.35 13.44 -3.68
CA GLY A 41 -0.17 14.01 -2.35
C GLY A 41 0.11 13.00 -1.25
N TRP A 42 0.07 11.71 -1.55
CA TRP A 42 0.21 10.65 -0.54
C TRP A 42 1.47 9.81 -0.78
N TRP A 43 2.18 9.51 0.30
CA TRP A 43 3.34 8.63 0.26
C TRP A 43 3.43 7.77 1.52
N ALA A 44 3.83 6.50 1.35
CA ALA A 44 4.03 5.59 2.46
C ALA A 44 5.52 5.47 2.81
N HIS A 45 5.83 5.63 4.09
CA HIS A 45 7.12 5.32 4.67
C HIS A 45 7.08 3.92 5.28
N VAL A 46 7.99 3.06 4.83
CA VAL A 46 8.09 1.67 5.24
C VAL A 46 9.40 1.49 5.99
N GLY A 47 9.34 0.97 7.21
CA GLY A 47 10.55 0.77 8.02
C GLY A 47 11.49 -0.31 7.49
N ASP A 48 10.96 -1.30 6.76
CA ASP A 48 11.74 -2.39 6.16
C ASP A 48 11.45 -2.50 4.65
N GLN A 49 12.33 -1.92 3.84
CA GLN A 49 12.20 -1.91 2.37
C GLN A 49 12.55 -3.26 1.72
N GLN A 50 13.12 -4.22 2.45
CA GLN A 50 13.34 -5.58 1.91
C GLN A 50 12.06 -6.42 2.02
N MET A 51 11.18 -6.07 2.96
CA MET A 51 9.90 -6.73 3.19
C MET A 51 8.77 -6.13 2.34
N LEU A 52 8.73 -4.81 2.22
CA LEU A 52 7.64 -4.08 1.56
C LEU A 52 8.21 -2.94 0.70
N GLU A 53 7.72 -2.85 -0.52
CA GLU A 53 7.97 -1.71 -1.40
C GLU A 53 6.79 -0.74 -1.35
N SER A 54 7.06 0.56 -1.19
CA SER A 54 6.01 1.57 -1.30
C SER A 54 5.97 2.18 -2.70
N VAL A 55 4.78 2.21 -3.27
CA VAL A 55 4.47 2.87 -4.53
C VAL A 55 3.82 4.20 -4.19
N ARG A 56 4.45 5.30 -4.60
CA ARG A 56 3.87 6.63 -4.43
C ARG A 56 2.74 6.80 -5.44
N GLY A 57 1.66 7.46 -5.02
CA GLY A 57 0.64 7.85 -5.97
C GLY A 57 1.15 8.97 -6.89
N GLU A 58 0.61 9.03 -8.09
CA GLU A 58 1.00 10.02 -9.09
C GLU A 58 -0.16 10.35 -10.04
N TRP A 59 -0.03 11.49 -10.70
CA TRP A 59 -0.86 11.85 -11.85
C TRP A 59 -0.01 11.72 -13.09
N ARG A 60 -0.43 10.87 -14.03
CA ARG A 60 0.29 10.66 -15.28
C ARG A 60 -0.69 10.63 -16.44
N ASP A 61 -0.46 11.49 -17.43
CA ASP A 61 -1.26 11.59 -18.65
C ASP A 61 -2.78 11.73 -18.41
N GLY A 62 -3.18 12.42 -17.32
CA GLY A 62 -4.58 12.60 -16.94
C GLY A 62 -5.21 11.41 -16.21
N VAL A 63 -4.43 10.36 -15.92
CA VAL A 63 -4.82 9.21 -15.13
C VAL A 63 -4.28 9.34 -13.71
N ALA A 64 -5.14 9.07 -12.74
CA ALA A 64 -4.81 9.01 -11.31
C ALA A 64 -4.28 7.62 -10.95
N PHE A 65 -3.05 7.54 -10.45
CA PHE A 65 -2.46 6.33 -9.91
C PHE A 65 -2.40 6.42 -8.39
N ASN A 66 -3.19 5.60 -7.71
CA ASN A 66 -3.22 5.59 -6.26
C ASN A 66 -1.92 5.06 -5.65
N PRO A 67 -1.52 5.56 -4.47
CA PRO A 67 -0.41 4.99 -3.72
C PRO A 67 -0.72 3.54 -3.31
N GLY A 68 0.32 2.77 -3.03
CA GLY A 68 0.18 1.37 -2.66
C GLY A 68 1.42 0.79 -2.00
N LEU A 69 1.31 -0.47 -1.65
CA LEU A 69 2.39 -1.28 -1.09
C LEU A 69 2.47 -2.61 -1.83
N VAL A 70 3.68 -3.13 -2.01
CA VAL A 70 3.91 -4.46 -2.60
C VAL A 70 4.68 -5.31 -1.59
N ALA A 71 4.12 -6.48 -1.26
CA ALA A 71 4.71 -7.44 -0.34
C ALA A 71 5.81 -8.26 -1.03
N LEU A 72 7.07 -8.06 -0.62
CA LEU A 72 8.22 -8.71 -1.23
C LEU A 72 8.68 -9.96 -0.47
N ALA A 73 8.65 -9.89 0.87
CA ALA A 73 9.15 -10.96 1.72
C ALA A 73 8.32 -11.06 3.01
N PRO A 74 8.24 -12.25 3.64
CA PRO A 74 7.49 -12.43 4.87
C PRO A 74 8.14 -11.67 6.02
N GLY A 75 7.31 -11.10 6.89
CA GLY A 75 7.78 -10.28 7.99
C GLY A 75 6.67 -9.46 8.63
N ARG A 76 7.06 -8.56 9.54
CA ARG A 76 6.15 -7.60 10.17
C ARG A 76 6.85 -6.25 10.27
N THR A 77 6.21 -5.21 9.75
CA THR A 77 6.75 -3.86 9.85
C THR A 77 5.64 -2.83 10.05
N LYS A 78 6.02 -1.66 10.55
CA LYS A 78 5.12 -0.51 10.66
C LYS A 78 5.25 0.32 9.41
N VAL A 79 4.10 0.78 8.91
CA VAL A 79 4.00 1.69 7.78
C VAL A 79 3.33 2.96 8.26
N THR A 80 3.91 4.10 7.86
CA THR A 80 3.32 5.41 8.08
C THR A 80 2.93 5.98 6.73
N LEU A 81 1.65 6.16 6.51
CA LEU A 81 1.11 6.88 5.38
C LEU A 81 1.07 8.38 5.71
N HIS A 82 1.63 9.19 4.82
CA HIS A 82 1.66 10.64 4.93
C HIS A 82 0.79 11.24 3.83
N ASP A 83 0.03 12.27 4.18
CA ASP A 83 -0.60 13.15 3.19
C ASP A 83 0.14 14.50 3.07
N ARG A 84 -0.21 15.26 2.03
CA ARG A 84 0.35 16.59 1.78
C ARG A 84 -0.10 17.65 2.81
N ALA A 85 -1.21 17.41 3.50
CA ALA A 85 -1.72 18.28 4.56
C ALA A 85 -0.99 18.07 5.91
N GLY A 86 -0.13 17.05 6.02
CA GLY A 86 0.60 16.70 7.22
C GLY A 86 -0.09 15.67 8.12
N ARG A 87 -1.20 15.06 7.67
CA ARG A 87 -1.82 13.92 8.33
C ARG A 87 -0.90 12.71 8.24
N LEU A 88 -0.77 12.04 9.38
CA LEU A 88 -0.03 10.79 9.52
C LEU A 88 -1.03 9.69 9.84
N THR A 89 -0.95 8.60 9.11
CA THR A 89 -1.73 7.40 9.37
C THR A 89 -0.80 6.22 9.58
N CYS A 90 -0.81 5.69 10.81
CA CYS A 90 0.10 4.64 11.23
C CYS A 90 -0.61 3.30 11.25
N PHE A 91 -0.05 2.30 10.58
CA PHE A 91 -0.58 0.94 10.54
C PHE A 91 0.51 -0.11 10.54
N THR A 92 0.14 -1.34 10.85
CA THR A 92 1.07 -2.47 10.83
C THR A 92 0.76 -3.34 9.62
N VAL A 93 1.79 -3.76 8.90
CA VAL A 93 1.67 -4.75 7.83
C VAL A 93 2.38 -6.02 8.26
N VAL A 94 1.71 -7.14 8.11
CA VAL A 94 2.23 -8.49 8.31
C VAL A 94 2.22 -9.18 6.95
N VAL A 95 3.39 -9.56 6.45
CA VAL A 95 3.50 -10.34 5.22
C VAL A 95 3.70 -11.80 5.59
N ARG A 96 2.92 -12.69 5.01
CA ARG A 96 2.95 -14.13 5.25
C ARG A 96 3.07 -14.93 3.96
#